data_AF-A0A7S2YCL3-F1
#
_entry.id   AF-A0A7S2YCL3-F1
#
_cell.length_a   1.000
_cell.length_b   1.000
_cell.length_c   1.000
_cell.angle_alpha   90.00
_cell.angle_beta   90.00
_cell.angle_gamma   90.00
#
_symmetry.space_group_name_H-M   'P 1'
#
loop_
_entity.id
_entity.type
_entity.pdbx_description
1 polymer ?
#
loop_
_entity_poly.entity_id
_entity_poly.type
_entity_poly.pdbx_seq_one_letter_code
_entity_poly.pdbx_strand_id
1 'polypeptide(L)'
;QWYALTAQITSDNALPLTEKLLTVNPDPLYLWSKRRDKFVAEDDKVKMDWSTESQLTATSLQNNPKAYGAWFHRKWCLVQLLSPNKNQVEELPVPLPMVLQQELAL
;
A
#
# COMPACT_ATOMS: atom_id res chain seq x y z
N GLN A 1 13.36 14.27 16.06
CA GLN A 1 12.05 14.30 16.75
C GLN A 1 10.97 13.40 16.09
N TRP A 2 11.27 12.64 15.03
CA TRP A 2 10.30 11.74 14.38
C TRP A 2 10.03 10.42 15.11
N TYR A 3 10.94 9.98 15.99
CA TYR A 3 10.80 8.73 16.76
C TYR A 3 9.63 8.72 17.76
N ALA A 4 9.19 9.89 18.26
CA ALA A 4 8.12 9.96 19.26
C ALA A 4 6.72 9.75 18.66
N LEU A 5 6.51 10.13 17.40
CA LEU A 5 5.25 9.92 16.67
C LEU A 5 5.12 8.48 16.18
N THR A 6 6.22 7.83 15.83
CA THR A 6 6.20 6.43 15.38
C THR A 6 6.07 5.43 16.52
N ALA A 7 6.48 5.79 17.74
CA ALA A 7 6.29 4.98 18.95
C ALA A 7 4.81 4.82 19.35
N GLN A 8 3.92 5.68 18.83
CA GLN A 8 2.47 5.58 19.06
C GLN A 8 1.76 4.68 18.05
N ILE A 9 2.46 4.24 17.00
CA ILE A 9 1.94 3.29 16.01
C ILE A 9 2.01 1.89 16.63
N THR A 10 0.91 1.48 17.25
CA THR A 10 0.71 0.12 17.76
C THR A 10 0.07 -0.76 16.69
N SER A 11 0.03 -2.08 16.92
CA SER A 11 -0.59 -3.00 15.97
C SER A 11 -2.04 -2.62 15.66
N ASP A 12 -2.79 -2.16 16.64
CA ASP A 12 -4.24 -2.04 16.54
C ASP A 12 -4.67 -0.70 15.90
N ASN A 13 -3.82 0.32 15.99
CA ASN A 13 -4.08 1.64 15.39
C ASN A 13 -3.26 1.92 14.13
N ALA A 14 -2.42 0.97 13.70
CA ALA A 14 -1.48 1.17 12.60
C ALA A 14 -2.16 1.59 11.30
N LEU A 15 -3.24 0.91 10.88
CA LEU A 15 -3.95 1.23 9.64
C LEU A 15 -4.61 2.63 9.68
N PRO A 16 -5.50 2.98 10.63
CA PRO A 16 -6.16 4.29 10.62
C PRO A 16 -5.19 5.45 10.86
N LEU A 17 -4.11 5.24 11.64
CA LEU A 17 -3.14 6.29 11.91
C LEU A 17 -2.22 6.56 10.72
N THR A 18 -1.68 5.50 10.10
CA THR A 18 -0.84 5.66 8.91
C THR A 18 -1.63 6.19 7.73
N GLU A 19 -2.93 5.90 7.62
CA GLU A 19 -3.80 6.45 6.58
C GLU A 19 -3.83 7.98 6.66
N LYS A 20 -4.17 8.53 7.84
CA LYS A 20 -4.20 9.98 8.07
C LYS A 20 -2.84 10.63 7.79
N LEU A 21 -1.75 10.00 8.23
CA LEU A 21 -0.41 10.53 8.02
C LEU A 21 -0.04 10.54 6.52
N LEU A 22 -0.40 9.50 5.78
CA LEU A 22 -0.10 9.37 4.35
C LEU A 22 -0.96 10.29 3.49
N THR A 23 -2.20 10.59 3.89
CA THR A 23 -3.02 11.63 3.24
C THR A 23 -2.35 13.00 3.31
N VAL A 24 -1.68 13.32 4.41
CA VAL A 24 -0.95 14.59 4.59
C VAL A 24 0.41 14.57 3.89
N ASN A 25 1.18 13.49 4.06
CA ASN A 25 2.48 13.34 3.44
C ASN A 25 2.76 11.87 3.05
N PRO A 26 2.68 11.53 1.75
CA PRO A 26 2.87 10.17 1.28
C PRO A 26 4.34 9.74 1.06
N ASP A 27 5.32 10.64 1.23
CA ASP A 27 6.75 10.35 1.04
C ASP A 27 7.37 9.34 2.03
N PRO A 28 7.02 9.33 3.33
CA PRO A 28 7.73 8.52 4.30
C PRO A 28 7.54 7.02 4.07
N LEU A 29 8.58 6.37 3.49
CA LEU A 29 8.58 4.95 3.13
C LEU A 29 8.27 4.02 4.32
N TYR A 30 8.69 4.41 5.53
CA TYR A 30 8.48 3.59 6.73
C TYR A 30 6.99 3.43 7.09
N LEU A 31 6.12 4.40 6.76
CA LEU A 31 4.68 4.32 7.02
C LEU A 31 4.05 3.23 6.14
N TRP A 32 4.42 3.20 4.86
CA TRP A 32 4.02 2.14 3.94
C TRP A 32 4.55 0.77 4.35
N SER A 33 5.79 0.70 4.83
CA SER A 33 6.35 -0.55 5.39
C SER A 33 5.54 -1.04 6.60
N LYS A 34 5.18 -0.15 7.53
CA LYS A 34 4.36 -0.50 8.69
C LYS A 34 2.96 -0.99 8.30
N ARG A 35 2.35 -0.40 7.27
CA ARG A 35 1.09 -0.92 6.71
C ARG A 35 1.27 -2.33 6.16
N ARG A 36 2.33 -2.59 5.38
CA ARG A 36 2.60 -3.93 4.85
C ARG A 36 2.85 -4.96 5.96
N ASP A 37 3.61 -4.61 6.99
CA ASP A 37 3.86 -5.51 8.12
C ASP A 37 2.54 -5.98 8.76
N LYS A 38 1.57 -5.07 8.86
CA LYS A 38 0.21 -5.34 9.34
C LYS A 38 -0.54 -6.34 8.47
N PHE A 39 -0.50 -6.12 7.16
CA PHE A 39 -1.14 -7.01 6.21
C PHE A 39 -0.45 -8.39 6.13
N VAL A 40 0.88 -8.45 6.26
CA VAL A 40 1.63 -9.72 6.22
C VAL A 40 1.48 -10.52 7.52
N ALA A 41 1.34 -9.85 8.67
CA ALA A 41 1.21 -10.52 9.97
C ALA A 41 -0.20 -11.10 10.22
N GLU A 42 -1.23 -10.54 9.58
CA GLU A 42 -2.61 -11.01 9.71
C GLU A 42 -2.87 -12.11 8.66
N ASP A 43 -2.42 -13.32 8.99
CA ASP A 43 -2.55 -14.56 8.22
C ASP A 43 -4.01 -14.82 7.78
N ASP A 44 -4.31 -14.70 6.47
CA ASP A 44 -5.51 -15.02 5.65
C ASP A 44 -6.94 -14.81 6.21
N LYS A 45 -7.10 -14.46 7.49
CA LYS A 45 -8.36 -14.42 8.23
C LYS A 45 -8.99 -13.04 8.25
N VAL A 46 -8.19 -11.99 8.05
CA VAL A 46 -8.71 -10.64 7.87
C VAL A 46 -8.91 -10.44 6.38
N LYS A 47 -10.18 -10.41 5.96
CA LYS A 47 -10.56 -10.05 4.60
C LYS A 47 -10.09 -8.62 4.35
N MET A 48 -8.90 -8.48 3.78
CA MET A 48 -8.29 -7.18 3.51
C MET A 48 -9.21 -6.39 2.59
N ASP A 49 -9.49 -5.15 2.99
CA ASP A 49 -10.21 -4.23 2.13
C ASP A 49 -9.22 -3.59 1.13
N TRP A 50 -8.98 -4.33 0.05
CA TRP A 50 -8.17 -3.86 -1.08
C TRP A 50 -8.73 -2.60 -1.73
N SER A 51 -10.04 -2.33 -1.60
CA SER A 51 -10.65 -1.10 -2.15
C SER A 51 -10.15 0.11 -1.39
N THR A 52 -10.11 0.02 -0.06
CA THR A 52 -9.61 1.11 0.81
C THR A 52 -8.13 1.38 0.55
N GLU A 53 -7.29 0.35 0.41
CA GLU A 53 -5.87 0.52 0.08
C GLU A 53 -5.65 1.12 -1.32
N SER A 54 -6.44 0.69 -2.31
CA SER A 54 -6.37 1.25 -3.66
C SER A 54 -6.72 2.74 -3.66
N GLN A 55 -7.75 3.15 -2.92
CA GLN A 55 -8.14 4.55 -2.77
C GLN A 55 -7.06 5.36 -2.05
N LEU A 56 -6.46 4.84 -0.97
CA LEU A 56 -5.39 5.53 -0.25
C LEU A 56 -4.19 5.81 -1.16
N THR A 57 -3.75 4.81 -1.95
CA THR A 57 -2.64 5.03 -2.91
C THR A 57 -3.01 5.99 -4.02
N ALA A 58 -4.25 5.94 -4.54
CA ALA A 58 -4.72 6.88 -5.55
C ALA A 58 -4.71 8.33 -5.02
N THR A 59 -5.29 8.59 -3.84
CA THR A 59 -5.28 9.92 -3.21
C THR A 59 -3.87 10.39 -2.89
N SER A 60 -3.01 9.49 -2.40
CA SER A 60 -1.60 9.80 -2.12
C SER A 60 -0.84 10.25 -3.38
N LEU A 61 -1.09 9.57 -4.50
CA LEU A 61 -0.44 9.87 -5.78
C LEU A 61 -1.03 11.12 -6.47
N GLN A 62 -2.31 11.39 -6.28
CA GLN A 62 -2.93 12.65 -6.69
C GLN A 62 -2.31 13.84 -5.95
N ASN A 63 -2.04 13.69 -4.65
CA ASN A 63 -1.40 14.74 -3.84
C ASN A 63 0.09 14.90 -4.15
N ASN A 64 0.82 13.80 -4.36
CA ASN A 64 2.23 13.82 -4.73
C ASN A 64 2.54 12.68 -5.72
N PRO A 65 2.57 12.96 -7.04
CA PRO A 65 2.82 11.92 -8.04
C PRO A 65 4.24 11.38 -8.02
N LYS A 66 5.18 12.05 -7.32
CA LYS A 66 6.57 11.60 -7.13
C LYS A 66 6.78 10.75 -5.87
N ALA A 67 5.72 10.51 -5.08
CA ALA A 67 5.79 9.72 -3.86
C ALA A 67 6.11 8.25 -4.17
N TYR A 68 7.40 7.90 -4.10
CA TYR A 68 7.89 6.56 -4.42
C TYR A 68 7.25 5.47 -3.55
N GLY A 69 7.02 5.77 -2.26
CA GLY A 69 6.39 4.85 -1.33
C GLY A 69 4.98 4.44 -1.72
N ALA A 70 4.18 5.41 -2.21
CA ALA A 70 2.81 5.17 -2.65
C ALA A 70 2.77 4.30 -3.90
N TRP A 71 3.64 4.57 -4.90
CA TRP A 71 3.77 3.74 -6.09
C TRP A 71 4.19 2.30 -5.78
N PHE A 72 5.21 2.15 -4.92
CA PHE A 72 5.70 0.83 -4.53
C PHE A 72 4.63 0.04 -3.77
N HIS A 73 3.90 0.70 -2.87
CA HIS A 73 2.80 0.09 -2.14
C HIS A 73 1.65 -0.32 -3.06
N ARG A 74 1.28 0.53 -4.03
CA ARG A 74 0.25 0.22 -5.04
C ARG A 74 0.61 -1.02 -5.84
N LYS A 75 1.86 -1.11 -6.32
CA LYS A 75 2.37 -2.30 -7.01
C LYS A 75 2.29 -3.54 -6.11
N TRP A 76 2.67 -3.41 -4.84
CA TRP A 76 2.61 -4.51 -3.88
C TRP A 76 1.18 -5.02 -3.67
N CYS A 77 0.19 -4.13 -3.49
CA CYS A 77 -1.23 -4.49 -3.37
C CYS A 77 -1.74 -5.23 -4.61
N LEU A 78 -1.40 -4.75 -5.82
CA LEU A 78 -1.80 -5.41 -7.07
C LEU A 78 -1.24 -6.83 -7.17
N VAL A 79 0.01 -7.05 -6.76
CA VAL A 79 0.61 -8.40 -6.74
C VAL A 79 -0.13 -9.32 -5.76
N GLN A 80 -0.50 -8.83 -4.57
CA GLN A 80 -1.27 -9.65 -3.62
C GLN A 80 -2.67 -10.01 -4.15
N LEU A 81 -3.33 -9.08 -4.85
CA LEU A 81 -4.66 -9.31 -5.44
C LEU A 81 -4.61 -10.30 -6.62
N LEU A 82 -3.59 -10.18 -7.48
CA LEU A 82 -3.44 -10.97 -8.71
C LEU A 82 -2.78 -12.34 -8.48
N SER A 83 -2.10 -12.53 -7.36
CA SER A 83 -1.40 -13.78 -7.03
C SER A 83 -1.97 -14.47 -5.78
N PRO A 84 -3.21 -14.99 -5.82
CA PRO A 84 -3.80 -15.73 -4.71
C PRO A 84 -3.09 -17.08 -4.44
N ASN A 85 -2.25 -17.56 -5.35
CA ASN A 85 -1.48 -18.81 -5.21
C ASN A 85 0.03 -18.50 -5.32
N LYS A 86 0.72 -18.39 -4.18
CA LYS A 86 2.13 -17.99 -4.07
C LYS A 86 3.15 -18.97 -4.70
N ASN A 87 2.70 -20.07 -5.33
CA ASN A 87 3.54 -21.14 -5.86
C ASN A 87 3.76 -21.10 -7.38
N GLN A 88 3.22 -20.12 -8.10
CA GLN A 88 3.53 -19.93 -9.52
C GLN A 88 4.17 -18.57 -9.71
N VAL A 89 5.50 -18.56 -9.67
CA VAL A 89 6.32 -17.45 -10.15
C VAL A 89 6.40 -17.57 -11.67
N GLU A 90 5.25 -17.52 -12.35
CA GLU A 90 5.19 -17.39 -13.80
C GLU A 90 4.42 -16.11 -14.10
N GLU A 91 5.14 -15.21 -14.77
CA GLU A 91 4.74 -13.94 -15.40
C GLU A 91 3.34 -13.43 -15.07
N LEU A 92 3.30 -12.28 -14.37
CA LEU A 92 2.08 -11.49 -14.15
C LEU A 92 1.24 -11.46 -15.44
N PRO A 93 -0.07 -11.79 -15.39
CA PRO A 93 -0.90 -11.98 -16.58
C PRO A 93 -1.06 -10.72 -17.45
N VAL A 94 -0.59 -9.58 -16.94
CA VAL A 94 -0.49 -8.31 -17.65
C VAL A 94 0.82 -7.64 -17.21
N PRO A 95 1.63 -7.07 -18.12
CA PRO A 95 2.78 -6.26 -17.72
C PRO A 95 2.32 -5.17 -16.76
N LEU A 96 2.93 -5.08 -15.57
CA LEU A 96 2.67 -4.02 -14.58
C LEU A 96 2.59 -2.60 -15.18
N PRO A 97 3.40 -2.23 -16.20
CA PRO A 97 3.25 -0.94 -16.86
C PRO A 97 1.85 -0.69 -17.43
N MET A 98 1.17 -1.72 -17.95
CA MET A 98 -0.13 -1.59 -18.63
C MET A 98 -1.27 -1.30 -17.65
N VAL A 99 -1.27 -1.96 -16.48
CA VAL A 99 -2.26 -1.73 -15.42
C VAL A 99 -2.08 -0.34 -14.82
N LEU A 100 -0.82 0.07 -14.60
CA LEU A 100 -0.51 1.41 -14.11
C LEU A 100 -0.89 2.49 -15.14
N GLN A 101 -0.75 2.21 -16.44
CA GLN A 101 -1.15 3.12 -17.51
C GLN A 101 -2.67 3.28 -17.63
N GLN A 102 -3.46 2.22 -17.45
CA GLN A 102 -4.93 2.32 -17.45
C GLN A 102 -5.46 3.13 -16.25
N GLU A 103 -4.84 2.99 -15.07
CA GLU A 103 -5.19 3.76 -13.88
C GLU A 103 -4.74 5.23 -13.95
N LEU A 104 -3.64 5.51 -14.65
CA LEU A 104 -3.14 6.87 -14.89
C LEU A 104 -3.90 7.62 -15.99
N ALA A 105 -4.68 6.91 -16.81
CA ALA A 105 -5.45 7.45 -17.92
C ALA A 105 -6.93 7.74 -17.57
N LEU A 106 -7.28 7.71 -16.27
CA LEU A 106 -8.56 8.13 -15.71
C LEU A 106 -8.47 9.55 -15.12
#